data_AF-A0A520Y8H7-F1
#
_entry.id   AF-A0A520Y8H7-F1
#
_cell.length_a   1.000
_cell.length_b   1.000
_cell.length_c   1.000
_cell.angle_alpha   90.00
_cell.angle_beta   90.00
_cell.angle_gamma   90.00
#
_symmetry.space_group_name_H-M   'P 1'
#
loop_
_entity.id
_entity.type
_entity.pdbx_description
1 polymer ?
#
loop_
_entity_poly.entity_id
_entity_poly.type
_entity_poly.pdbx_seq_one_letter_code
_entity_poly.pdbx_strand_id
1 'polypeptide(L)'
;MSKAKGTGATGAMLISEMKEFAGFAKATQRYIRRSLDIAFNRSADPLDTWARDEIEAASINAQARIYRHIDPVRSDIPDDSGLDMLEPFFGELVTMSAFDLGQDRLLAFAPYRFLYERLLGAAVRPWLPSAFCGAASLPHLHPDRRRTLLQSISESAATAPGWSTR
;
A
#
# COMPACT_ATOMS: atom_id res chain seq x y z
N MET A 1 10.32 33.76 -23.54
CA MET A 1 9.40 32.64 -23.88
C MET A 1 9.99 31.36 -23.32
N SER A 2 9.53 30.90 -22.15
CA SER A 2 10.01 29.66 -21.53
C SER A 2 9.19 28.48 -22.04
N LYS A 3 9.85 27.47 -22.60
CA LYS A 3 9.23 26.25 -23.15
C LYS A 3 8.66 25.41 -22.00
N ALA A 4 7.35 25.14 -22.05
CA ALA A 4 6.69 24.14 -21.22
C ALA A 4 7.33 22.76 -21.48
N LYS A 5 8.06 22.24 -20.48
CA LYS A 5 8.72 20.93 -20.50
C LYS A 5 8.20 20.15 -19.30
N GLY A 6 7.05 19.48 -19.42
CA GLY A 6 6.46 18.79 -18.27
C GLY A 6 5.28 17.83 -18.51
N THR A 7 4.71 17.74 -19.72
CA THR A 7 3.48 16.95 -19.95
C THR A 7 3.72 15.52 -20.45
N GLY A 8 4.79 15.27 -21.22
CA GLY A 8 5.05 13.96 -21.82
C GLY A 8 5.56 12.88 -20.86
N ALA A 9 6.42 13.24 -19.89
CA ALA A 9 6.96 12.30 -18.91
C ALA A 9 5.86 11.80 -17.95
N THR A 10 4.95 12.70 -17.55
CA THR A 10 3.78 12.38 -16.73
C THR A 10 2.83 11.43 -17.45
N GLY A 11 2.59 11.62 -18.76
CA GLY A 11 1.75 10.72 -19.55
C GLY A 11 2.31 9.29 -19.67
N ALA A 12 3.62 9.16 -19.89
CA ALA A 12 4.27 7.84 -19.94
C ALA A 12 4.22 7.11 -18.59
N MET A 13 4.41 7.83 -17.48
CA MET A 13 4.27 7.28 -16.13
C MET A 13 2.85 6.78 -15.86
N LEU A 14 1.82 7.58 -16.18
CA LEU A 14 0.42 7.18 -16.01
C LEU A 14 0.08 5.90 -16.80
N ILE A 15 0.58 5.78 -18.04
CA ILE A 15 0.37 4.56 -18.85
C ILE A 15 1.05 3.34 -18.20
N SER A 16 2.25 3.51 -17.65
CA SER A 16 2.95 2.44 -16.94
C SER A 16 2.17 1.97 -15.72
N GLU A 17 1.65 2.91 -14.92
CA GLU A 17 0.81 2.60 -13.76
C GLU A 17 -0.49 1.88 -14.13
N MET A 18 -1.14 2.30 -15.22
CA MET A 18 -2.34 1.63 -15.73
C MET A 18 -2.05 0.19 -16.17
N LYS A 19 -0.91 -0.04 -16.84
CA LYS A 19 -0.47 -1.38 -17.25
C LYS A 19 -0.15 -2.25 -16.04
N GLU A 20 0.55 -1.70 -15.04
CA GLU A 20 0.84 -2.42 -13.80
C GLU A 20 -0.46 -2.85 -13.11
N PHE A 21 -1.40 -1.93 -12.91
CA PHE A 21 -2.69 -2.23 -12.30
C PHE A 21 -3.47 -3.29 -13.07
N ALA A 22 -3.51 -3.17 -14.40
CA ALA A 22 -4.20 -4.11 -15.27
C ALA A 22 -3.59 -5.52 -15.21
N GLY A 23 -2.30 -5.63 -14.90
CA GLY A 23 -1.58 -6.90 -14.74
C GLY A 23 -1.91 -7.66 -13.45
N PHE A 24 -2.48 -7.01 -12.44
CA PHE A 24 -2.86 -7.70 -11.20
C PHE A 24 -4.08 -8.61 -11.38
N ALA A 25 -4.22 -9.63 -10.53
CA ALA A 25 -5.41 -10.48 -10.49
C ALA A 25 -6.68 -9.64 -10.24
N LYS A 26 -7.83 -10.06 -10.78
CA LYS A 26 -9.09 -9.30 -10.65
C LYS A 26 -9.53 -9.08 -9.20
N ALA A 27 -9.28 -10.05 -8.33
CA ALA A 27 -9.53 -9.91 -6.90
C ALA A 27 -8.66 -8.82 -6.26
N THR A 28 -7.37 -8.74 -6.62
CA THR A 28 -6.45 -7.68 -6.20
C THR A 28 -6.87 -6.32 -6.74
N GLN A 29 -7.23 -6.22 -8.02
CA GLN A 29 -7.75 -4.97 -8.61
C GLN A 29 -9.01 -4.48 -7.90
N ARG A 30 -9.93 -5.38 -7.53
CA ARG A 30 -11.12 -5.04 -6.76
C ARG A 30 -10.76 -4.55 -5.35
N TYR A 31 -9.86 -5.24 -4.67
CA TYR A 31 -9.41 -4.87 -3.34
C TYR A 31 -8.74 -3.49 -3.30
N ILE A 32 -7.86 -3.20 -4.26
CA ILE A 32 -7.19 -1.89 -4.36
C ILE A 32 -8.23 -0.79 -4.59
N ARG A 33 -9.18 -0.98 -5.51
CA ARG A 33 -10.23 0.03 -5.75
C ARG A 33 -11.09 0.28 -4.52
N ARG A 34 -11.52 -0.78 -3.83
CA ARG A 34 -12.24 -0.69 -2.55
C ARG A 34 -11.43 0.06 -1.50
N SER A 35 -10.15 -0.27 -1.37
CA SER A 35 -9.25 0.35 -0.39
C SER A 35 -9.12 1.85 -0.66
N LEU A 36 -8.91 2.25 -1.90
CA LEU A 36 -8.83 3.68 -2.27
C LEU A 36 -10.16 4.41 -2.14
N ASP A 37 -11.28 3.71 -2.33
CA ASP A 37 -12.61 4.28 -2.09
C ASP A 37 -12.84 4.55 -0.61
N ILE A 38 -12.59 3.55 0.26
CA ILE A 38 -12.69 3.67 1.72
C ILE A 38 -11.75 4.76 2.24
N ALA A 39 -10.50 4.81 1.77
CA ALA A 39 -9.51 5.77 2.23
C ALA A 39 -9.86 7.23 1.89
N PHE A 40 -10.53 7.46 0.76
CA PHE A 40 -10.77 8.82 0.24
C PHE A 40 -12.24 9.18 0.12
N ASN A 41 -13.14 8.38 0.72
CA ASN A 41 -14.60 8.58 0.70
C ASN A 41 -15.14 8.93 -0.70
N ARG A 42 -14.78 8.14 -1.73
CA ARG A 42 -15.17 8.47 -3.12
C ARG A 42 -16.62 8.11 -3.42
N SER A 43 -17.14 7.07 -2.74
CA SER A 43 -18.55 6.72 -2.71
C SER A 43 -19.23 7.28 -1.46
N ALA A 44 -20.57 7.41 -1.54
CA ALA A 44 -21.37 7.86 -0.40
C ALA A 44 -21.42 6.81 0.73
N ASP A 45 -21.47 5.52 0.37
CA ASP A 45 -21.37 4.40 1.30
C ASP A 45 -20.53 3.25 0.70
N PRO A 46 -19.34 2.97 1.25
CA PRO A 46 -18.51 1.83 0.83
C PRO A 46 -19.15 0.46 1.07
N LEU A 47 -20.04 0.32 2.06
CA LEU A 47 -20.73 -0.95 2.33
C LEU A 47 -21.68 -1.29 1.19
N ASP A 48 -22.54 -0.35 0.79
CA ASP A 48 -23.44 -0.53 -0.35
C ASP A 48 -22.69 -0.77 -1.66
N THR A 49 -21.54 -0.14 -1.82
CA THR A 49 -20.73 -0.24 -3.05
C THR A 49 -19.96 -1.56 -3.16
N TRP A 50 -19.44 -2.08 -2.04
CA TRP A 50 -18.45 -3.17 -2.07
C TRP A 50 -18.79 -4.41 -1.25
N ALA A 51 -19.72 -4.36 -0.29
CA ALA A 51 -20.07 -5.56 0.46
C ALA A 51 -20.87 -6.53 -0.43
N ARG A 52 -20.47 -7.80 -0.44
CA ARG A 52 -21.25 -8.88 -1.08
C ARG A 52 -21.90 -9.82 -0.08
N ASP A 53 -21.38 -9.83 1.14
CA ASP A 53 -21.81 -10.66 2.25
C ASP A 53 -21.42 -9.97 3.58
N GLU A 54 -21.88 -10.52 4.69
CA GLU A 54 -21.64 -9.98 6.03
C GLU A 54 -20.16 -10.03 6.44
N ILE A 55 -19.41 -11.00 5.93
CA ILE A 55 -17.97 -11.14 6.20
C ILE A 55 -17.22 -10.00 5.52
N GLU A 56 -17.55 -9.69 4.27
CA GLU A 56 -16.98 -8.57 3.53
C GLU A 56 -17.42 -7.23 4.13
N ALA A 57 -18.66 -7.10 4.60
CA ALA A 57 -19.12 -5.91 5.33
C ALA A 57 -18.31 -5.68 6.62
N ALA A 58 -18.06 -6.74 7.41
CA ALA A 58 -17.23 -6.66 8.60
C ALA A 58 -15.77 -6.26 8.27
N SER A 59 -15.21 -6.82 7.19
CA SER A 59 -13.88 -6.45 6.66
C SER A 59 -13.81 -4.98 6.26
N ILE A 60 -14.81 -4.46 5.56
CA ILE A 60 -14.89 -3.04 5.15
C ILE A 60 -14.93 -2.13 6.39
N ASN A 61 -15.75 -2.46 7.38
CA ASN A 61 -15.82 -1.69 8.63
C ASN A 61 -14.50 -1.71 9.40
N ALA A 62 -13.81 -2.85 9.46
CA ALA A 62 -12.49 -2.93 10.06
C ALA A 62 -11.45 -2.11 9.28
N GLN A 63 -11.48 -2.18 7.95
CA GLN A 63 -10.60 -1.42 7.06
C GLN A 63 -10.79 0.08 7.27
N ALA A 64 -12.04 0.57 7.32
CA ALA A 64 -12.35 1.98 7.57
C ALA A 64 -11.81 2.46 8.93
N ARG A 65 -11.85 1.63 9.98
CA ARG A 65 -11.29 1.99 11.30
C ARG A 65 -9.78 2.15 11.25
N ILE A 66 -9.09 1.23 10.56
CA ILE A 66 -7.62 1.23 10.43
C ILE A 66 -7.18 2.39 9.54
N TYR A 67 -7.92 2.68 8.47
CA TYR A 67 -7.59 3.75 7.53
C TYR A 67 -7.75 5.17 8.09
N ARG A 68 -8.34 5.34 9.28
CA ARG A 68 -8.29 6.64 10.00
C ARG A 68 -6.86 7.08 10.33
N HIS A 69 -5.91 6.15 10.35
CA HIS A 69 -4.51 6.45 10.62
C HIS A 69 -3.72 6.89 9.38
N ILE A 70 -4.34 6.92 8.18
CA ILE A 70 -3.66 7.35 6.94
C ILE A 70 -3.08 8.76 7.06
N ASP A 71 -3.87 9.73 7.53
CA ASP A 71 -3.43 11.12 7.59
C ASP A 71 -2.34 11.37 8.65
N PRO A 72 -2.44 10.79 9.87
CA PRO A 72 -1.31 10.76 10.81
C PRO A 72 -0.04 10.14 10.19
N VAL A 73 -0.15 8.95 9.59
CA VAL A 73 0.99 8.25 8.96
C VAL A 73 1.63 9.09 7.86
N ARG A 74 0.83 9.80 7.05
CA ARG A 74 1.32 10.72 6.01
C ARG A 74 2.08 11.90 6.58
N SER A 75 1.63 12.43 7.72
CA SER A 75 2.21 13.62 8.34
C SER A 75 3.54 13.31 9.03
N ASP A 76 3.72 12.06 9.46
CA ASP A 76 4.86 11.61 10.26
C ASP A 76 5.90 10.81 9.46
N ILE A 77 5.80 10.75 8.11
CA ILE A 77 6.78 10.03 7.28
C ILE A 77 8.17 10.65 7.50
N PRO A 78 9.14 9.91 8.08
CA PRO A 78 10.46 10.46 8.35
C PRO A 78 11.29 10.56 7.08
N ASP A 79 12.27 11.47 7.11
CA ASP A 79 13.42 11.39 6.21
C ASP A 79 14.18 10.09 6.49
N ASP A 80 14.62 9.38 5.45
CA ASP A 80 15.22 8.04 5.52
C ASP A 80 16.59 7.94 6.24
N SER A 81 17.03 9.03 6.88
CA SER A 81 18.37 9.18 7.44
C SER A 81 18.44 9.10 8.97
N GLY A 82 17.31 9.21 9.68
CA GLY A 82 17.25 9.19 11.15
C GLY A 82 16.31 8.11 11.69
N LEU A 83 16.72 7.42 12.77
CA LEU A 83 15.89 6.43 13.47
C LEU A 83 15.00 7.05 14.55
N ASP A 84 15.27 8.29 14.96
CA ASP A 84 14.61 8.95 16.10
C ASP A 84 13.11 9.19 15.86
N MET A 85 12.70 9.28 14.60
CA MET A 85 11.29 9.45 14.19
C MET A 85 10.64 8.16 13.68
N LEU A 86 11.32 7.02 13.83
CA LEU A 86 10.84 5.73 13.31
C LEU A 86 9.68 5.17 14.14
N GLU A 87 9.76 5.25 15.47
CA GLU A 87 8.80 4.61 16.39
C GLU A 87 7.34 5.07 16.19
N PRO A 88 7.01 6.39 16.08
CA PRO A 88 5.63 6.85 15.94
C PRO A 88 4.96 6.43 14.63
N PHE A 89 5.74 6.35 13.55
CA PHE A 89 5.25 6.09 12.19
C PHE A 89 5.24 4.60 11.85
N PHE A 90 6.29 3.87 12.19
CA PHE A 90 6.53 2.54 11.65
C PHE A 90 5.57 1.49 12.23
N GLY A 91 5.21 1.61 13.52
CA GLY A 91 4.24 0.71 14.15
C GLY A 91 2.87 0.76 13.48
N GLU A 92 2.42 1.97 13.11
CA GLU A 92 1.14 2.18 12.44
C GLU A 92 1.19 1.69 10.99
N LEU A 93 2.27 1.98 10.26
CA LEU A 93 2.48 1.47 8.91
C LEU A 93 2.46 -0.07 8.88
N VAL A 94 3.16 -0.73 9.81
CA VAL A 94 3.16 -2.20 9.93
C VAL A 94 1.77 -2.73 10.29
N THR A 95 1.04 -2.06 11.17
CA THR A 95 -0.32 -2.47 11.56
C THR A 95 -1.30 -2.42 10.39
N MET A 96 -1.30 -1.32 9.63
CA MET A 96 -2.08 -1.20 8.39
C MET A 96 -1.68 -2.30 7.40
N SER A 97 -0.39 -2.50 7.19
CA SER A 97 0.15 -3.52 6.28
C SER A 97 -0.30 -4.92 6.67
N ALA A 98 -0.22 -5.25 7.95
CA ALA A 98 -0.61 -6.54 8.51
C ALA A 98 -2.09 -6.83 8.28
N PHE A 99 -2.95 -5.83 8.42
CA PHE A 99 -4.37 -5.96 8.14
C PHE A 99 -4.62 -6.26 6.65
N ASP A 100 -4.04 -5.47 5.74
CA ASP A 100 -4.26 -5.62 4.31
C ASP A 100 -3.71 -6.93 3.74
N LEU A 101 -2.53 -7.35 4.18
CA LEU A 101 -1.97 -8.66 3.83
C LEU A 101 -2.85 -9.81 4.39
N GLY A 102 -3.45 -9.58 5.57
CA GLY A 102 -4.42 -10.49 6.18
C GLY A 102 -5.64 -10.76 5.31
N GLN A 103 -6.09 -9.79 4.50
CA GLN A 103 -7.28 -9.91 3.65
C GLN A 103 -7.15 -10.88 2.47
N ASP A 104 -5.93 -11.39 2.21
CA ASP A 104 -5.67 -12.35 1.13
C ASP A 104 -6.02 -11.83 -0.28
N ARG A 105 -5.79 -10.53 -0.47
CA ARG A 105 -5.97 -9.86 -1.77
C ARG A 105 -4.69 -9.20 -2.30
N LEU A 106 -3.73 -8.90 -1.43
CA LEU A 106 -2.40 -8.40 -1.78
C LEU A 106 -1.38 -9.52 -1.61
N LEU A 107 -1.22 -10.36 -2.63
CA LEU A 107 -0.47 -11.61 -2.54
C LEU A 107 1.04 -11.47 -2.84
N ALA A 108 1.53 -10.25 -3.04
CA ALA A 108 2.92 -9.96 -3.37
C ALA A 108 3.31 -8.52 -3.01
N PHE A 109 4.60 -8.23 -3.00
CA PHE A 109 5.12 -6.89 -2.75
C PHE A 109 4.65 -5.85 -3.77
N ALA A 110 4.56 -6.21 -5.06
CA ALA A 110 4.13 -5.28 -6.11
C ALA A 110 2.72 -4.67 -5.90
N PRO A 111 1.63 -5.46 -5.72
CA PRO A 111 0.32 -4.89 -5.45
C PRO A 111 0.22 -4.19 -4.10
N TYR A 112 0.99 -4.63 -3.09
CA TYR A 112 1.13 -3.93 -1.82
C TYR A 112 1.72 -2.53 -2.03
N ARG A 113 2.88 -2.44 -2.66
CA ARG A 113 3.55 -1.18 -3.01
C ARG A 113 2.62 -0.26 -3.81
N PHE A 114 1.95 -0.82 -4.82
CA PHE A 114 1.03 -0.08 -5.66
C PHE A 114 -0.10 0.60 -4.86
N LEU A 115 -0.69 -0.11 -3.89
CA LEU A 115 -1.70 0.43 -3.01
C LEU A 115 -1.12 1.50 -2.07
N TYR A 116 -0.02 1.18 -1.39
CA TYR A 116 0.53 2.02 -0.32
C TYR A 116 1.12 3.33 -0.83
N GLU A 117 1.72 3.36 -2.02
CA GLU A 117 2.11 4.62 -2.66
C GLU A 117 0.91 5.54 -2.96
N ARG A 118 -0.28 4.98 -3.21
CA ARG A 118 -1.51 5.75 -3.45
C ARG A 118 -2.19 6.16 -2.16
N LEU A 119 -2.08 5.34 -1.12
CA LEU A 119 -2.58 5.68 0.20
C LEU A 119 -1.71 6.74 0.88
N LEU A 120 -0.39 6.69 0.76
CA LEU A 120 0.52 7.50 1.59
C LEU A 120 1.41 8.47 0.80
N GLY A 121 1.41 8.38 -0.54
CA GLY A 121 2.24 9.20 -1.41
C GLY A 121 3.62 8.60 -1.66
N ALA A 122 4.37 9.18 -2.59
CA ALA A 122 5.68 8.63 -3.00
C ALA A 122 6.75 8.69 -1.90
N ALA A 123 6.62 9.56 -0.90
CA ALA A 123 7.58 9.70 0.20
C ALA A 123 7.61 8.47 1.11
N VAL A 124 6.56 7.64 1.15
CA VAL A 124 6.53 6.42 1.97
C VAL A 124 7.45 5.32 1.43
N ARG A 125 7.82 5.44 0.15
CA ARG A 125 8.54 4.41 -0.61
C ARG A 125 9.67 3.76 0.21
N PRO A 126 10.67 4.50 0.75
CA PRO A 126 11.80 3.94 1.50
C PRO A 126 11.41 2.91 2.57
N TRP A 127 10.24 3.09 3.16
CA TRP A 127 9.74 2.36 4.31
C TRP A 127 8.95 1.09 3.93
N LEU A 128 8.49 1.00 2.68
CA LEU A 128 7.59 -0.07 2.23
C LEU A 128 8.22 -1.47 2.26
N PRO A 129 9.48 -1.70 1.83
CA PRO A 129 10.11 -3.01 1.95
C PRO A 129 10.14 -3.52 3.39
N SER A 130 10.60 -2.68 4.33
CA SER A 130 10.71 -3.03 5.75
C SER A 130 9.34 -3.29 6.38
N ALA A 131 8.35 -2.43 6.11
CA ALA A 131 6.99 -2.60 6.61
C ALA A 131 6.34 -3.87 6.05
N PHE A 132 6.54 -4.16 4.75
CA PHE A 132 6.05 -5.38 4.12
C PHE A 132 6.67 -6.63 4.76
N CYS A 133 7.99 -6.67 4.93
CA CYS A 133 8.67 -7.79 5.56
C CYS A 133 8.22 -7.99 7.01
N GLY A 134 8.11 -6.91 7.78
CA GLY A 134 7.57 -6.93 9.14
C GLY A 134 6.17 -7.54 9.16
N ALA A 135 5.23 -6.94 8.43
CA ALA A 135 3.84 -7.38 8.38
C ALA A 135 3.66 -8.81 7.84
N ALA A 136 4.40 -9.18 6.79
CA ALA A 136 4.36 -10.50 6.17
C ALA A 136 4.94 -11.61 7.06
N SER A 137 5.73 -11.27 8.08
CA SER A 137 6.34 -12.24 9.00
C SER A 137 5.50 -12.52 10.26
N LEU A 138 4.51 -11.67 10.54
CA LEU A 138 3.68 -11.73 11.75
C LEU A 138 2.87 -13.03 11.88
N PRO A 139 2.65 -13.53 13.12
CA PRO A 139 2.09 -14.86 13.38
C PRO A 139 0.60 -15.00 13.03
N HIS A 140 -0.12 -13.90 12.78
CA HIS A 140 -1.53 -13.96 12.36
C HIS A 140 -1.71 -14.52 10.95
N LEU A 141 -0.64 -14.54 10.14
CA LEU A 141 -0.62 -15.16 8.82
C LEU A 141 -0.18 -16.62 8.89
N HIS A 142 -0.88 -17.48 8.15
CA HIS A 142 -0.48 -18.88 7.97
C HIS A 142 0.97 -18.96 7.43
N PRO A 143 1.81 -19.90 7.91
CA PRO A 143 3.22 -20.03 7.50
C PRO A 143 3.44 -20.04 5.98
N ASP A 144 2.58 -20.73 5.22
CA ASP A 144 2.71 -20.77 3.76
C ASP A 144 2.42 -19.40 3.12
N ARG A 145 1.47 -18.63 3.65
CA ARG A 145 1.20 -17.27 3.17
C ARG A 145 2.38 -16.35 3.45
N ARG A 146 3.00 -16.46 4.63
CA ARG A 146 4.23 -15.74 4.97
C ARG A 146 5.36 -16.05 4.00
N ARG A 147 5.57 -17.34 3.69
CA ARG A 147 6.57 -17.79 2.70
C ARG A 147 6.32 -17.15 1.34
N THR A 148 5.10 -17.24 0.81
CA THR A 148 4.74 -16.67 -0.50
C THR A 148 4.97 -15.16 -0.54
N LEU A 149 4.55 -14.44 0.49
CA LEU A 149 4.73 -12.98 0.58
C LEU A 149 6.22 -12.62 0.63
N LEU A 150 6.99 -13.22 1.53
CA LEU A 150 8.42 -12.92 1.67
C LEU A 150 9.25 -13.30 0.44
N GLN A 151 8.85 -14.33 -0.31
CA GLN A 151 9.48 -14.69 -1.59
C GLN A 151 9.11 -13.74 -2.74
N SER A 152 8.11 -12.88 -2.56
CA SER A 152 7.61 -11.99 -3.62
C SER A 152 8.39 -10.66 -3.73
N ILE A 153 9.20 -10.32 -2.73
CA ILE A 153 10.09 -9.16 -2.76
C ILE A 153 11.49 -9.63 -3.17
N SER A 154 12.08 -9.03 -4.20
CA SER A 154 13.46 -9.31 -4.59
C SER A 154 14.44 -8.49 -3.75
N GLU A 155 15.67 -8.97 -3.61
CA GLU A 155 16.77 -8.20 -3.03
C GLU A 155 16.89 -6.83 -3.72
N SER A 156 16.89 -6.82 -5.06
CA SER A 156 16.94 -5.58 -5.84
C SER A 156 15.79 -4.61 -5.54
N ALA A 157 14.61 -5.12 -5.20
CA ALA A 157 13.47 -4.30 -4.79
C ALA A 157 13.59 -3.87 -3.33
N ALA A 158 14.27 -4.61 -2.45
CA ALA A 158 14.51 -4.18 -1.08
C ALA A 158 15.66 -3.15 -0.99
N THR A 159 16.61 -3.18 -1.91
CA THR A 159 17.82 -2.34 -1.90
C THR A 159 17.87 -1.31 -3.05
N ALA A 160 16.76 -1.10 -3.76
CA ALA A 160 16.76 -0.21 -4.91
C ALA A 160 17.21 1.21 -4.51
N PRO A 161 18.16 1.83 -5.23
CA PRO A 161 18.62 3.19 -4.91
C PRO A 161 17.50 4.24 -4.94
N GLY A 162 16.45 4.01 -5.73
CA GLY A 162 15.27 4.89 -5.81
C GLY A 162 14.37 4.88 -4.56
N TRP A 163 14.67 4.06 -3.56
CA TRP A 163 14.09 4.11 -2.23
C TRP A 163 14.82 5.10 -1.32
N SER A 164 15.99 5.60 -1.71
CA SER A 164 16.71 6.62 -0.97
C SER A 164 16.35 8.01 -1.51
N THR A 165 16.13 8.96 -0.61
CA THR A 165 16.04 10.40 -0.88
C THR A 165 17.42 11.06 -0.95
N ARG A 166 18.49 10.29 -0.66
CA ARG A 166 19.90 10.68 -0.85
C ARG A 166 20.36 10.59 -2.29
#